data_AF-A0AAW0F5J1-F1
#
_entry.id   AF-A0AAW0F5J1-F1
#
_cell.length_a   1.000
_cell.length_b   1.000
_cell.length_c   1.000
_cell.angle_alpha   90.00
_cell.angle_beta   90.00
_cell.angle_gamma   90.00
#
_symmetry.space_group_name_H-M   'P 1'
#
loop_
_entity.id
_entity.type
_entity.pdbx_description
1 polymer ?
#
loop_
_entity_poly.entity_id
_entity_poly.type
_entity_poly.pdbx_seq_one_letter_code
_entity_poly.pdbx_strand_id
1 'polypeptide(L)'
;MSYDRAITVFSPDGHLFQVEYAQEAVKKGLAAVGVLGTDSVVIAVEKKSAVKLQDSRTIRKIYKVDAHVYLAFAGLSADARVLINKAQLECQRFSLNYEDTMDVDMLVRYVAGVQQKSTQSGGSRPFGVATVIGGFNEDGTPHLWKTDPSGMSSAWRAVAIGRHDQTVIEYMEKHYKDGLSRDECVHFAIKSLLEVVESGSRNIELLVLQHKDARYLSEEELQKFVVEVEKEREEEAARKRRQAEQE
;
A
#
# COMPACT_ATOMS: atom_id res chain seq x y z
N MET A 1 -8.39 24.72 -28.66
CA MET A 1 -9.54 23.83 -28.40
C MET A 1 -9.06 22.77 -27.44
N SER A 2 -9.62 22.70 -26.24
CA SER A 2 -9.43 21.58 -25.32
C SER A 2 -10.34 20.42 -25.73
N TYR A 3 -9.89 19.18 -25.52
CA TYR A 3 -10.68 17.96 -25.78
C TYR A 3 -11.49 17.60 -24.53
N ASP A 4 -12.52 18.38 -24.20
CA ASP A 4 -13.31 18.22 -22.96
C ASP A 4 -14.48 17.23 -23.12
N ARG A 5 -14.26 16.11 -23.80
CA ARG A 5 -15.29 15.07 -23.99
C ARG A 5 -15.50 14.31 -22.69
N ALA A 6 -16.75 14.05 -22.30
CA ALA A 6 -17.06 13.15 -21.20
C ALA A 6 -16.53 11.73 -21.51
N ILE A 7 -15.57 11.25 -20.71
CA ILE A 7 -14.97 9.91 -20.85
C ILE A 7 -15.63 8.94 -19.87
N THR A 8 -15.71 9.32 -18.59
CA THR A 8 -16.39 8.53 -17.56
C THR A 8 -17.87 8.87 -17.57
N VAL A 9 -18.69 7.94 -18.04
CA VAL A 9 -20.16 8.07 -18.10
C VAL A 9 -20.81 6.86 -17.41
N PHE A 10 -22.03 7.05 -16.91
CA PHE A 10 -22.82 5.97 -16.33
C PHE A 10 -23.25 4.97 -17.40
N SER A 11 -23.13 3.68 -17.06
CA SER A 11 -23.79 2.61 -17.79
C SER A 11 -25.30 2.61 -17.51
N PRO A 12 -26.12 1.93 -18.34
CA PRO A 12 -27.54 1.76 -18.08
C PRO A 12 -27.85 1.13 -16.69
N ASP A 13 -26.92 0.31 -16.18
CA ASP A 13 -27.02 -0.38 -14.90
C ASP A 13 -26.46 0.47 -13.73
N GLY A 14 -26.00 1.70 -13.98
CA GLY A 14 -25.47 2.61 -12.97
C GLY A 14 -23.97 2.46 -12.68
N HIS A 15 -23.24 1.67 -13.47
CA HIS A 15 -21.80 1.44 -13.31
C HIS A 15 -20.96 2.54 -13.97
N LEU A 16 -19.73 2.72 -13.50
CA LEU A 16 -18.72 3.58 -14.12
C LEU A 16 -17.59 2.73 -14.70
N PHE A 17 -17.74 2.26 -15.94
CA PHE A 17 -16.79 1.32 -16.57
C PHE A 17 -15.34 1.82 -16.57
N GLN A 18 -15.10 3.12 -16.74
CA GLN A 18 -13.74 3.67 -16.71
C GLN A 18 -13.07 3.54 -15.34
N VAL A 19 -13.85 3.60 -14.25
CA VAL A 19 -13.35 3.38 -12.89
C VAL A 19 -13.10 1.89 -12.66
N GLU A 20 -13.99 1.02 -13.13
CA GLU A 20 -13.81 -0.44 -13.06
C GLU A 20 -12.56 -0.88 -13.83
N TYR A 21 -12.31 -0.34 -15.02
CA TYR A 21 -11.08 -0.61 -15.77
C TYR A 21 -9.82 -0.11 -15.07
N ALA A 22 -9.91 1.03 -14.36
CA ALA A 22 -8.81 1.53 -13.54
C ALA A 22 -8.54 0.59 -12.35
N GLN A 23 -9.57 0.03 -11.73
CA GLN A 23 -9.44 -1.00 -10.69
C GLN A 23 -8.82 -2.29 -11.25
N GLU A 24 -9.17 -2.71 -12.46
CA GLU A 24 -8.52 -3.84 -13.13
C GLU A 24 -7.03 -3.59 -13.41
N ALA A 25 -6.63 -2.34 -13.68
CA ALA A 25 -5.22 -1.97 -13.77
C ALA A 25 -4.50 -2.10 -12.42
N VAL A 26 -5.17 -1.77 -11.31
CA VAL A 26 -4.65 -1.96 -9.95
C VAL A 26 -4.44 -3.45 -9.64
N LYS A 27 -5.41 -4.31 -9.97
CA LYS A 27 -5.31 -5.77 -9.77
C LYS A 27 -4.15 -6.43 -10.51
N LYS A 28 -3.64 -5.78 -11.58
CA LYS A 28 -2.45 -6.22 -12.32
C LYS A 28 -1.13 -5.66 -11.74
N GLY A 29 -1.21 -4.73 -10.80
CA GLY A 29 -0.06 -4.16 -10.10
C GLY A 29 0.54 -5.14 -9.09
N LEU A 30 1.81 -4.95 -8.74
CA LEU A 30 2.43 -5.77 -7.67
C LEU A 30 1.76 -5.52 -6.32
N ALA A 31 1.77 -6.55 -5.48
CA ALA A 31 1.13 -6.51 -4.18
C ALA A 31 1.83 -5.51 -3.23
N ALA A 32 1.04 -4.85 -2.40
CA ALA A 32 1.51 -4.06 -1.27
C ALA A 32 0.61 -4.30 -0.06
N VAL A 33 1.22 -4.34 1.11
CA VAL A 33 0.61 -4.66 2.39
C VAL A 33 0.95 -3.55 3.38
N GLY A 34 -0.04 -3.13 4.18
CA GLY A 34 0.13 -2.26 5.32
C GLY A 34 -0.37 -2.93 6.59
N VAL A 35 0.34 -2.75 7.71
CA VAL A 35 -0.03 -3.26 9.04
C VAL A 35 0.13 -2.14 10.07
N LEU A 36 -0.91 -1.92 10.85
CA LEU A 36 -0.96 -0.99 11.97
C LEU A 36 -0.63 -1.74 13.26
N GLY A 37 0.45 -1.34 13.92
CA GLY A 37 0.82 -1.75 15.27
C GLY A 37 0.48 -0.70 16.31
N THR A 38 0.88 -0.95 17.56
CA THR A 38 0.66 -0.01 18.67
C THR A 38 1.49 1.26 18.52
N ASP A 39 2.76 1.08 18.15
CA ASP A 39 3.79 2.13 18.10
C ASP A 39 4.51 2.16 16.73
N SER A 40 4.00 1.43 15.76
CA SER A 40 4.61 1.27 14.44
C SER A 40 3.57 1.13 13.32
N VAL A 41 3.92 1.60 12.13
CA VAL A 41 3.21 1.31 10.88
C VAL A 41 4.19 0.63 9.94
N VAL A 42 3.85 -0.56 9.48
CA VAL A 42 4.70 -1.33 8.55
C VAL A 42 4.07 -1.32 7.18
N ILE A 43 4.85 -0.98 6.16
CA ILE A 43 4.46 -1.07 4.75
C ILE A 43 5.45 -2.00 4.05
N ALA A 44 4.94 -3.12 3.52
CA ALA A 44 5.70 -4.10 2.76
C ALA A 44 5.20 -4.12 1.32
N VAL A 45 6.11 -4.08 0.35
CA VAL A 45 5.77 -4.09 -1.07
C VAL A 45 6.52 -5.19 -1.79
N GLU A 46 5.82 -5.83 -2.71
CA GLU A 46 6.44 -6.72 -3.68
C GLU A 46 7.33 -5.91 -4.63
N LYS A 47 8.59 -6.29 -4.71
CA LYS A 47 9.57 -5.81 -5.67
C LYS A 47 9.83 -6.91 -6.70
N LYS A 48 9.76 -6.56 -7.99
CA LYS A 48 10.32 -7.46 -9.01
C LYS A 48 11.83 -7.49 -8.82
N SER A 49 12.39 -8.68 -8.64
CA SER A 49 13.84 -8.88 -8.64
C SER A 49 14.44 -8.14 -9.84
N ALA A 50 15.32 -7.18 -9.55
CA ALA A 50 15.93 -6.36 -10.59
C ALA A 50 16.71 -7.31 -11.51
N VAL A 51 16.39 -7.28 -12.81
CA VAL A 51 17.22 -7.94 -13.82
C VAL A 51 18.65 -7.42 -13.60
N LYS A 52 19.69 -8.26 -13.73
CA LYS A 52 21.09 -7.89 -13.39
C LYS A 52 21.57 -6.56 -14.03
N LEU A 53 20.94 -6.13 -15.11
CA LEU A 53 21.23 -4.90 -15.86
C LEU A 53 20.54 -3.64 -15.30
N GLN A 54 19.57 -3.81 -14.39
CA GLN A 54 18.71 -2.76 -13.89
C GLN A 54 19.29 -2.15 -12.60
N ASP A 55 19.40 -0.82 -12.56
CA ASP A 55 19.77 -0.11 -11.32
C ASP A 55 18.63 -0.24 -10.29
N SER A 56 18.90 -1.00 -9.24
CA SER A 56 17.99 -1.30 -8.15
C SER A 56 17.54 -0.07 -7.37
N ARG A 57 18.28 1.04 -7.47
CA ARG A 57 17.95 2.34 -6.85
C ARG A 57 16.76 3.04 -7.50
N THR A 58 16.50 2.76 -8.78
CA THR A 58 15.50 3.50 -9.58
C THR A 58 14.08 3.02 -9.33
N ILE A 59 13.90 1.75 -8.95
CA ILE A 59 12.57 1.19 -8.65
C ILE A 59 12.37 1.14 -7.14
N ARG A 60 11.75 2.20 -6.62
CA ARG A 60 11.10 2.19 -5.31
C ARG A 60 9.60 2.20 -5.50
N LYS A 61 8.90 1.53 -4.58
CA LYS A 61 7.44 1.51 -4.52
C LYS A 61 6.86 2.19 -3.29
N ILE A 62 7.68 2.38 -2.26
CA ILE A 62 7.35 3.17 -1.07
C ILE A 62 8.00 4.54 -1.23
N TYR A 63 7.17 5.58 -1.31
CA TYR A 63 7.58 6.97 -1.51
C TYR A 63 7.35 7.76 -0.24
N LYS A 64 8.34 8.59 0.10
CA LYS A 64 8.19 9.61 1.13
C LYS A 64 7.32 10.74 0.59
N VAL A 65 6.19 11.03 1.23
CA VAL A 65 5.33 12.16 0.87
C VAL A 65 5.66 13.38 1.73
N ASP A 66 5.84 13.16 3.03
CA ASP A 66 6.33 14.15 3.98
C ASP A 66 7.27 13.50 5.01
N ALA A 67 7.76 14.24 5.99
CA ALA A 67 8.63 13.73 7.06
C ALA A 67 8.03 12.53 7.80
N HIS A 68 6.73 12.58 8.10
CA HIS A 68 5.96 11.62 8.91
C HIS A 68 5.02 10.72 8.08
N VAL A 69 4.93 10.92 6.76
CA VAL A 69 3.98 10.20 5.90
C VAL A 69 4.65 9.56 4.70
N TYR A 70 4.36 8.27 4.51
CA TYR A 70 4.84 7.46 3.40
C TYR A 70 3.68 6.79 2.68
N LEU A 71 3.87 6.58 1.38
CA LEU A 71 2.86 6.04 0.48
C LEU A 71 3.44 4.89 -0.34
N ALA A 72 2.78 3.74 -0.30
CA ALA A 72 2.94 2.67 -1.28
C ALA A 72 1.77 2.67 -2.28
N PHE A 73 2.00 2.14 -3.48
CA PHE A 73 0.96 2.08 -4.49
C PHE A 73 0.97 0.77 -5.29
N ALA A 74 -0.19 0.47 -5.86
CA ALA A 74 -0.38 -0.57 -6.87
C ALA A 74 -1.13 0.00 -8.09
N GLY A 75 -0.78 -0.51 -9.28
CA GLY A 75 -1.30 -0.04 -10.56
C GLY A 75 -0.23 0.62 -11.43
N LEU A 76 -0.59 1.68 -12.15
CA LEU A 76 0.28 2.34 -13.13
C LEU A 76 1.31 3.25 -12.45
N SER A 77 2.60 2.91 -12.56
CA SER A 77 3.69 3.69 -11.93
C SER A 77 3.78 5.14 -12.42
N ALA A 78 3.46 5.39 -13.69
CA ALA A 78 3.49 6.74 -14.27
C ALA A 78 2.42 7.65 -13.64
N ASP A 79 1.20 7.11 -13.48
CA ASP A 79 0.08 7.78 -12.81
C ASP A 79 0.39 8.02 -11.33
N ALA A 80 0.96 7.02 -10.65
CA ALA A 80 1.30 7.10 -9.23
C ALA A 80 2.31 8.21 -8.97
N ARG A 81 3.34 8.35 -9.81
CA ARG A 81 4.32 9.44 -9.71
C ARG A 81 3.67 10.82 -9.76
N VAL A 82 2.68 11.02 -10.65
CA VAL A 82 1.95 12.30 -10.73
C VAL A 82 1.14 12.55 -9.46
N LEU A 83 0.48 11.52 -8.93
CA LEU A 83 -0.31 11.60 -7.70
C LEU A 83 0.57 11.91 -6.48
N ILE A 84 1.73 11.25 -6.37
CA ILE A 84 2.71 11.47 -5.30
C ILE A 84 3.26 12.90 -5.34
N ASN A 85 3.64 13.40 -6.52
CA ASN A 85 4.13 14.77 -6.64
C ASN A 85 3.07 15.81 -6.23
N LYS A 86 1.79 15.55 -6.55
CA LYS A 86 0.67 16.40 -6.11
C LYS A 86 0.49 16.35 -4.59
N ALA A 87 0.68 15.18 -3.98
CA ALA A 87 0.58 14.99 -2.54
C ALA A 87 1.74 15.68 -1.80
N GLN A 88 2.98 15.54 -2.29
CA GLN A 88 4.16 16.23 -1.76
C GLN A 88 4.00 17.75 -1.82
N LEU A 89 3.52 18.28 -2.95
CA LEU A 89 3.23 19.71 -3.09
C LEU A 89 2.16 20.17 -2.09
N GLU A 90 1.14 19.34 -1.85
CA GLU A 90 0.08 19.67 -0.90
C GLU A 90 0.59 19.77 0.53
N CYS A 91 1.42 18.83 0.98
CA CYS A 91 2.04 18.89 2.31
C CYS A 91 2.81 20.19 2.52
N GLN A 92 3.64 20.57 1.55
CA GLN A 92 4.41 21.83 1.63
C GLN A 92 3.52 23.07 1.57
N ARG A 93 2.44 23.03 0.77
CA ARG A 93 1.44 24.10 0.72
C ARG A 93 0.72 24.25 2.06
N PHE A 94 0.36 23.14 2.69
CA PHE A 94 -0.30 23.13 3.99
C PHE A 94 0.61 23.79 5.05
N SER A 95 1.84 23.31 5.21
CA SER A 95 2.76 23.88 6.19
C SER A 95 3.13 25.33 5.93
N LEU A 96 3.17 25.77 4.67
CA LEU A 96 3.39 27.19 4.35
C LEU A 96 2.21 28.08 4.79
N ASN A 97 0.97 27.57 4.70
CA ASN A 97 -0.22 28.36 4.99
C ASN A 97 -0.65 28.31 6.46
N TYR A 98 -0.38 27.20 7.15
CA TYR A 98 -0.89 26.94 8.49
C TYR A 98 0.21 26.84 9.56
N GLU A 99 1.49 26.85 9.17
CA GLU A 99 2.65 26.68 10.06
C GLU A 99 2.69 25.36 10.86
N ASP A 100 1.78 24.41 10.56
CA ASP A 100 1.68 23.08 11.17
C ASP A 100 1.99 21.96 10.16
N THR A 101 2.28 20.75 10.67
CA THR A 101 2.38 19.55 9.83
C THR A 101 1.00 19.01 9.46
N MET A 102 0.82 18.61 8.19
CA MET A 102 -0.46 18.07 7.72
C MET A 102 -0.73 16.68 8.32
N ASP A 103 -1.87 16.49 8.99
CA ASP A 103 -2.27 15.17 9.48
C ASP A 103 -2.46 14.16 8.35
N VAL A 104 -2.28 12.87 8.68
CA VAL A 104 -2.34 11.78 7.69
C VAL A 104 -3.73 11.70 7.03
N ASP A 105 -4.81 11.87 7.80
CA ASP A 105 -6.18 11.82 7.27
C ASP A 105 -6.48 12.99 6.32
N MET A 106 -5.93 14.18 6.59
CA MET A 106 -6.07 15.33 5.70
C MET A 106 -5.39 15.08 4.36
N LEU A 107 -4.16 14.55 4.37
CA LEU A 107 -3.46 14.19 3.14
C LEU A 107 -4.20 13.11 2.35
N VAL A 108 -4.73 12.10 3.04
CA VAL A 108 -5.52 11.02 2.42
C VAL A 108 -6.76 11.57 1.74
N ARG A 109 -7.50 12.48 2.40
CA ARG A 109 -8.67 13.15 1.79
C ARG A 109 -8.30 13.95 0.56
N TYR A 110 -7.15 14.62 0.57
CA TYR A 110 -6.65 15.33 -0.61
C TYR A 110 -6.33 14.37 -1.76
N VAL A 111 -5.60 13.29 -1.51
CA VAL A 111 -5.25 12.27 -2.52
C VAL A 111 -6.52 11.65 -3.12
N ALA A 112 -7.48 11.28 -2.26
CA ALA A 112 -8.78 10.75 -2.65
C ALA A 112 -9.57 11.75 -3.50
N GLY A 113 -9.57 13.04 -3.14
CA GLY A 113 -10.17 14.12 -3.92
C GLY A 113 -9.52 14.31 -5.29
N VAL A 114 -8.20 14.17 -5.40
CA VAL A 114 -7.49 14.20 -6.69
C VAL A 114 -7.88 13.02 -7.57
N GLN A 115 -7.99 11.82 -6.99
CA GLN A 115 -8.48 10.63 -7.70
C GLN A 115 -9.93 10.82 -8.17
N GLN A 116 -10.82 11.25 -7.27
CA GLN A 116 -12.23 11.51 -7.58
C GLN A 116 -12.37 12.55 -8.70
N LYS A 117 -11.60 13.64 -8.65
CA LYS A 117 -11.66 14.68 -9.69
C LYS A 117 -11.32 14.12 -11.08
N SER A 118 -10.42 13.15 -11.16
CA SER A 118 -10.08 12.48 -12.43
C SER A 118 -11.20 11.60 -12.98
N THR A 119 -12.14 11.15 -12.14
CA THR A 119 -13.28 10.35 -12.59
C THR A 119 -14.41 11.20 -13.17
N GLN A 120 -14.45 12.51 -12.85
CA GLN A 120 -15.52 13.41 -13.30
C GLN A 120 -15.06 14.50 -14.28
N SER A 121 -13.75 14.69 -14.47
CA SER A 121 -13.22 15.70 -15.40
C SER A 121 -13.26 15.20 -16.85
N GLY A 122 -13.93 15.96 -17.72
CA GLY A 122 -13.90 15.72 -19.17
C GLY A 122 -12.47 15.72 -19.73
N GLY A 123 -12.22 14.88 -20.74
CA GLY A 123 -10.90 14.75 -21.37
C GLY A 123 -9.87 13.96 -20.56
N SER A 124 -10.18 13.55 -19.32
CA SER A 124 -9.30 12.77 -18.46
C SER A 124 -9.84 11.37 -18.22
N ARG A 125 -8.93 10.37 -18.19
CA ARG A 125 -9.24 9.05 -17.66
C ARG A 125 -8.95 9.01 -16.15
N PRO A 126 -9.61 8.13 -15.37
CA PRO A 126 -9.26 7.91 -13.97
C PRO A 126 -7.78 7.53 -13.77
N PHE A 127 -7.23 7.87 -12.61
CA PHE A 127 -5.94 7.34 -12.17
C PHE A 127 -6.03 5.81 -12.00
N GLY A 128 -5.17 5.07 -12.70
CA GLY A 128 -5.10 3.60 -12.59
C GLY A 128 -4.29 3.14 -11.37
N VAL A 129 -4.55 3.71 -10.19
CA VAL A 129 -3.71 3.56 -9.00
C VAL A 129 -4.57 3.43 -7.73
N ALA A 130 -4.23 2.48 -6.89
CA ALA A 130 -4.62 2.44 -5.49
C ALA A 130 -3.41 2.74 -4.61
N THR A 131 -3.64 3.32 -3.45
CA THR A 131 -2.57 3.71 -2.52
C THR A 131 -2.79 3.13 -1.14
N VAL A 132 -1.69 2.83 -0.45
CA VAL A 132 -1.61 2.57 0.99
C VAL A 132 -0.79 3.70 1.57
N ILE A 133 -1.39 4.48 2.46
CA ILE A 133 -0.77 5.66 3.08
C ILE A 133 -0.63 5.38 4.56
N GLY A 134 0.61 5.40 5.04
CA GLY A 134 0.94 5.17 6.45
C GLY A 134 1.75 6.33 7.01
N GLY A 135 1.50 6.66 8.27
CA GLY A 135 2.22 7.74 8.94
C GLY A 135 1.79 7.91 10.39
N PHE A 136 2.35 8.93 11.01
CA PHE A 136 2.04 9.33 12.38
C PHE A 136 1.62 10.79 12.40
N ASN A 137 0.53 11.11 13.08
CA ASN A 137 0.24 12.52 13.38
C ASN A 137 1.25 13.06 14.40
N GLU A 138 1.26 14.39 14.60
CA GLU A 138 2.22 15.03 15.50
C GLU A 138 2.11 14.52 16.95
N ASP A 139 0.90 14.17 17.38
CA ASP A 139 0.57 13.59 18.69
C ASP A 139 1.11 12.16 18.91
N GLY A 140 1.63 11.50 17.86
CA GLY A 140 2.11 10.13 17.92
C GLY A 140 1.08 9.06 17.56
N THR A 141 -0.12 9.44 17.15
CA THR A 141 -1.14 8.48 16.74
C THR A 141 -0.76 7.84 15.39
N PRO A 142 -0.63 6.50 15.30
CA PRO A 142 -0.33 5.83 14.04
C PRO A 142 -1.59 5.72 13.16
N HIS A 143 -1.41 5.94 11.86
CA HIS A 143 -2.50 5.87 10.88
C HIS A 143 -2.11 5.02 9.68
N LEU A 144 -3.07 4.22 9.21
CA LEU A 144 -2.97 3.42 8.01
C LEU A 144 -4.26 3.55 7.19
N TRP A 145 -4.11 4.01 5.95
CA TRP A 145 -5.22 4.33 5.05
C TRP A 145 -5.04 3.68 3.69
N LYS A 146 -6.16 3.45 3.03
CA LYS A 146 -6.22 3.02 1.62
C LYS A 146 -7.02 4.03 0.82
N THR A 147 -6.56 4.29 -0.41
CA THR A 147 -7.41 4.94 -1.44
C THR A 147 -7.48 4.07 -2.69
N ASP A 148 -8.57 4.19 -3.44
CA ASP A 148 -8.78 3.46 -4.70
C ASP A 148 -9.06 4.41 -5.89
N PRO A 149 -9.05 3.91 -7.14
CA PRO A 149 -9.28 4.72 -8.34
C PRO A 149 -10.59 5.50 -8.40
N SER A 150 -11.61 5.14 -7.61
CA SER A 150 -12.87 5.88 -7.54
C SER A 150 -12.74 7.19 -6.78
N GLY A 151 -11.68 7.32 -5.95
CA GLY A 151 -11.51 8.41 -5.00
C GLY A 151 -12.16 8.14 -3.65
N MET A 152 -12.54 6.89 -3.36
CA MET A 152 -12.89 6.48 -2.00
C MET A 152 -11.63 6.29 -1.15
N SER A 153 -11.71 6.70 0.12
CA SER A 153 -10.67 6.48 1.12
C SER A 153 -11.23 5.85 2.40
N SER A 154 -10.48 4.94 3.01
CA SER A 154 -10.85 4.29 4.27
C SER A 154 -9.63 3.99 5.14
N ALA A 155 -9.80 4.00 6.46
CA ALA A 155 -8.78 3.66 7.44
C ALA A 155 -8.81 2.15 7.75
N TRP A 156 -7.64 1.55 8.00
CA TRP A 156 -7.49 0.11 8.16
C TRP A 156 -6.54 -0.24 9.30
N ARG A 157 -6.74 -1.40 9.92
CA ARG A 157 -5.79 -2.02 10.86
C ARG A 157 -4.73 -2.85 10.14
N ALA A 158 -5.12 -3.52 9.08
CA ALA A 158 -4.23 -4.15 8.11
C ALA A 158 -4.92 -4.06 6.74
N VAL A 159 -4.15 -3.86 5.68
CA VAL A 159 -4.70 -3.68 4.34
C VAL A 159 -3.76 -4.24 3.28
N ALA A 160 -4.33 -4.73 2.19
CA ALA A 160 -3.58 -5.09 1.00
C ALA A 160 -4.15 -4.42 -0.25
N ILE A 161 -3.30 -4.15 -1.23
CA ILE A 161 -3.64 -3.67 -2.57
C ILE A 161 -2.80 -4.40 -3.63
N GLY A 162 -3.24 -4.36 -4.88
CA GLY A 162 -2.53 -4.95 -6.01
C GLY A 162 -3.05 -6.33 -6.37
N ARG A 163 -2.22 -7.15 -7.00
CA ARG A 163 -2.59 -8.52 -7.37
C ARG A 163 -2.96 -9.35 -6.15
N HIS A 164 -4.04 -10.11 -6.26
CA HIS A 164 -4.52 -11.01 -5.22
C HIS A 164 -4.81 -10.32 -3.87
N ASP A 165 -5.16 -9.04 -3.87
CA ASP A 165 -5.45 -8.28 -2.65
C ASP A 165 -6.53 -8.93 -1.77
N GLN A 166 -7.61 -9.42 -2.38
CA GLN A 166 -8.70 -10.10 -1.68
C GLN A 166 -8.20 -11.34 -0.92
N THR A 167 -7.33 -12.15 -1.53
CA THR A 167 -6.73 -13.34 -0.90
C THR A 167 -5.90 -12.94 0.32
N VAL A 168 -5.12 -11.87 0.21
CA VAL A 168 -4.28 -11.37 1.32
C VAL A 168 -5.14 -10.78 2.43
N ILE A 169 -6.22 -10.05 2.11
CA ILE A 169 -7.14 -9.49 3.11
C ILE A 169 -7.83 -10.63 3.88
N GLU A 170 -8.35 -11.65 3.21
CA GLU A 170 -8.97 -12.81 3.87
C GLU A 170 -8.00 -13.58 4.76
N TYR A 171 -6.72 -13.64 4.38
CA TYR A 171 -5.66 -14.17 5.22
C TYR A 171 -5.45 -13.28 6.46
N MET A 172 -5.29 -11.97 6.26
CA MET A 172 -5.07 -11.02 7.35
C MET A 172 -6.22 -11.02 8.36
N GLU A 173 -7.47 -11.08 7.92
CA GLU A 173 -8.65 -11.11 8.79
C GLU A 173 -8.63 -12.30 9.77
N LYS A 174 -8.08 -13.44 9.36
CA LYS A 174 -8.00 -14.65 10.19
C LYS A 174 -6.83 -14.64 11.17
N HIS A 175 -5.76 -13.91 10.85
CA HIS A 175 -4.48 -14.00 11.54
C HIS A 175 -4.05 -12.71 12.27
N TYR A 176 -4.69 -11.58 11.98
CA TYR A 176 -4.40 -10.29 12.62
C TYR A 176 -4.76 -10.33 14.11
N LYS A 177 -3.90 -9.71 14.92
CA LYS A 177 -4.14 -9.46 16.34
C LYS A 177 -4.04 -7.96 16.57
N ASP A 178 -4.81 -7.45 17.52
CA ASP A 178 -4.70 -6.05 17.91
C ASP A 178 -3.47 -5.83 18.80
N GLY A 179 -2.94 -4.61 18.81
CA GLY A 179 -1.83 -4.22 19.68
C GLY A 179 -0.47 -4.87 19.36
N LEU A 180 -0.22 -5.24 18.10
CA LEU A 180 1.06 -5.82 17.67
C LEU A 180 2.23 -4.88 17.99
N SER A 181 3.33 -5.47 18.47
CA SER A 181 4.63 -4.80 18.57
C SER A 181 5.25 -4.59 17.18
N ARG A 182 6.30 -3.77 17.12
CA ARG A 182 7.07 -3.51 15.90
C ARG A 182 7.49 -4.79 15.18
N ASP A 183 8.15 -5.72 15.87
CA ASP A 183 8.71 -6.92 15.24
C ASP A 183 7.59 -7.89 14.82
N GLU A 184 6.50 -7.96 15.59
CA GLU A 184 5.30 -8.73 15.20
C GLU A 184 4.61 -8.13 13.97
N CYS A 185 4.57 -6.81 13.83
CA CYS A 185 4.05 -6.14 12.62
C CYS A 185 4.89 -6.47 11.39
N VAL A 186 6.22 -6.42 11.53
CA VAL A 186 7.15 -6.79 10.45
C VAL A 186 6.94 -8.25 10.05
N HIS A 187 6.91 -9.15 11.02
CA HIS A 187 6.68 -10.57 10.81
C HIS A 187 5.33 -10.83 10.12
N PHE A 188 4.26 -10.21 10.60
CA PHE A 188 2.91 -10.34 10.04
C PHE A 188 2.79 -9.77 8.62
N ALA A 189 3.43 -8.64 8.34
CA ALA A 189 3.46 -8.05 7.00
C ALA A 189 4.16 -8.96 5.99
N ILE A 190 5.31 -9.55 6.36
CA ILE A 190 6.06 -10.48 5.51
C ILE A 190 5.25 -11.76 5.29
N LYS A 191 4.68 -12.34 6.35
CA LYS A 191 3.86 -13.55 6.27
C LYS A 191 2.65 -13.38 5.36
N SER A 192 1.97 -12.24 5.47
CA SER A 192 0.82 -11.92 4.61
C SER A 192 1.23 -11.69 3.15
N LEU A 193 2.36 -11.04 2.90
CA LEU A 193 2.83 -10.77 1.53
C LEU A 193 3.30 -12.07 0.83
N LEU A 194 3.92 -12.99 1.56
CA LEU A 194 4.38 -14.30 1.05
C LEU A 194 3.25 -15.27 0.70
N GLU A 195 1.98 -14.93 0.97
CA GLU A 195 0.83 -15.68 0.44
C GLU A 195 0.67 -15.50 -1.08
N VAL A 196 1.19 -14.41 -1.66
CA VAL A 196 1.01 -14.08 -3.09
C VAL A 196 2.32 -13.74 -3.81
N VAL A 197 3.42 -13.61 -3.08
CA VAL A 197 4.75 -13.31 -3.61
C VAL A 197 5.64 -14.55 -3.52
N GLU A 198 6.45 -14.76 -4.56
CA GLU A 198 7.46 -15.82 -4.57
C GLU A 198 8.46 -15.61 -3.41
N SER A 199 8.75 -16.70 -2.71
CA SER A 199 9.77 -16.77 -1.67
C SER A 199 11.08 -16.10 -2.08
N GLY A 200 11.63 -15.32 -1.16
CA GLY A 200 12.92 -14.65 -1.32
C GLY A 200 12.90 -13.20 -0.82
N SER A 201 13.84 -12.88 0.08
CA SER A 201 14.03 -11.54 0.64
C SER A 201 14.22 -10.44 -0.42
N ARG A 202 14.82 -10.78 -1.57
CA ARG A 202 15.05 -9.84 -2.69
C ARG A 202 13.77 -9.36 -3.38
N ASN A 203 12.66 -10.07 -3.20
CA ASN A 203 11.37 -9.73 -3.78
C ASN A 203 10.54 -8.83 -2.86
N ILE A 204 11.07 -8.45 -1.69
CA ILE A 204 10.36 -7.67 -0.68
C ILE A 204 11.15 -6.39 -0.38
N GLU A 205 10.48 -5.26 -0.41
CA GLU A 205 10.96 -4.01 0.19
C GLU A 205 10.01 -3.66 1.34
N LEU A 206 10.55 -3.37 2.52
CA LEU A 206 9.74 -3.12 3.71
C LEU A 206 10.25 -1.87 4.43
N LEU A 207 9.30 -0.99 4.78
CA LEU A 207 9.52 0.21 5.56
C LEU A 207 8.79 0.09 6.90
N VAL A 208 9.52 0.35 7.97
CA VAL A 208 8.97 0.48 9.32
C VAL A 208 8.93 1.97 9.66
N LEU A 209 7.74 2.47 9.97
CA LEU A 209 7.51 3.81 10.49
C LEU A 209 7.27 3.73 11.99
N GLN A 210 7.94 4.59 12.74
CA GLN A 210 7.65 4.89 14.13
C GLN A 210 7.54 6.42 14.26
N HIS A 211 7.07 6.94 15.39
CA HIS A 211 6.96 8.40 15.55
C HIS A 211 8.33 9.07 15.35
N LYS A 212 8.41 9.96 14.35
CA LYS A 212 9.62 10.69 13.95
C LYS A 212 10.80 9.83 13.45
N ASP A 213 10.60 8.53 13.22
CA ASP A 213 11.62 7.64 12.65
C ASP A 213 11.04 6.80 11.50
N ALA A 214 11.82 6.61 10.45
CA ALA A 214 11.43 5.84 9.28
C ALA A 214 12.63 5.05 8.77
N ARG A 215 12.55 3.72 8.87
CA ARG A 215 13.66 2.82 8.56
C ARG A 215 13.26 1.74 7.57
N TYR A 216 13.94 1.73 6.44
CA TYR A 216 13.90 0.58 5.52
C TYR A 216 14.69 -0.58 6.14
N LEU A 217 14.14 -1.78 6.11
CA LEU A 217 14.91 -2.97 6.47
C LEU A 217 15.96 -3.27 5.39
N SER A 218 17.17 -3.60 5.83
CA SER A 218 18.21 -4.12 4.96
C SER A 218 17.86 -5.51 4.45
N GLU A 219 18.49 -5.95 3.36
CA GLU A 219 18.31 -7.31 2.84
C GLU A 219 18.69 -8.38 3.88
N GLU A 220 19.69 -8.11 4.71
CA GLU A 220 20.14 -9.03 5.78
C GLU A 220 19.10 -9.16 6.91
N GLU A 221 18.50 -8.04 7.33
CA GLU A 221 17.41 -8.06 8.32
C GLU A 221 16.17 -8.76 7.74
N LEU A 222 15.79 -8.43 6.51
CA LEU A 222 14.67 -9.07 5.81
C LEU A 222 14.88 -10.59 5.69
N GLN A 223 16.09 -11.04 5.37
CA GLN A 223 16.39 -12.46 5.25
C GLN A 223 16.13 -13.22 6.56
N LYS A 224 16.43 -12.63 7.72
CA LYS A 224 16.17 -13.27 9.02
C LYS A 224 14.67 -13.52 9.23
N PHE A 225 13.85 -12.49 9.02
CA PHE A 225 12.39 -12.61 9.15
C PHE A 225 11.79 -13.55 8.10
N VAL A 226 12.28 -13.52 6.86
CA VAL A 226 11.78 -14.41 5.79
C VAL A 226 12.05 -15.88 6.14
N VAL A 227 13.24 -16.22 6.63
CA VAL A 227 13.58 -17.60 7.04
C VAL A 227 12.70 -18.07 8.20
N GLU A 228 12.44 -17.21 9.18
CA GLU A 228 11.54 -17.51 10.30
C GLU A 228 10.12 -17.77 9.82
N VAL A 229 9.58 -16.88 8.99
CA VAL A 229 8.23 -17.00 8.40
C VAL A 229 8.09 -18.25 7.54
N GLU A 230 9.09 -18.58 6.72
CA GLU A 230 9.06 -19.79 5.88
C GLU A 230 9.03 -21.06 6.72
N LYS A 231 9.85 -21.13 7.77
CA LYS A 231 9.86 -22.25 8.70
C LYS A 231 8.50 -22.42 9.38
N GLU A 232 7.87 -21.33 9.83
CA GLU A 232 6.53 -21.40 10.41
C GLU A 232 5.48 -21.90 9.41
N ARG A 233 5.53 -21.45 8.15
CA ARG A 233 4.58 -21.88 7.12
C ARG A 233 4.72 -23.37 6.82
N GLU A 234 5.94 -23.90 6.79
CA GLU A 234 6.20 -25.33 6.63
C GLU A 234 5.65 -26.14 7.82
N GLU A 235 5.84 -25.66 9.05
CA GLU A 235 5.33 -26.29 10.27
C GLU A 235 3.78 -26.27 10.32
N GLU A 236 3.16 -25.15 9.94
CA GLU A 236 1.70 -25.04 9.83
C GLU A 236 1.13 -25.96 8.75
N ALA A 237 1.78 -26.05 7.59
CA ALA A 237 1.38 -26.94 6.52
C ALA A 237 1.51 -28.42 6.94
N ALA A 238 2.61 -28.78 7.62
CA ALA A 238 2.79 -30.13 8.17
C ALA A 238 1.74 -30.46 9.23
N ARG A 239 1.37 -29.51 10.09
CA ARG A 239 0.32 -29.69 11.09
C ARG A 239 -1.05 -29.91 10.44
N LYS A 240 -1.40 -29.12 9.42
CA LYS A 240 -2.65 -29.29 8.66
C LYS A 240 -2.71 -30.64 7.95
N ARG A 241 -1.60 -31.10 7.35
CA ARG A 241 -1.52 -32.44 6.73
C ARG A 241 -1.73 -33.56 7.74
N ARG A 242 -1.07 -33.50 8.90
CA ARG A 242 -1.26 -34.49 9.98
C ARG A 242 -2.69 -34.52 10.52
N GLN A 243 -3.36 -33.38 10.57
CA GLN A 243 -4.76 -33.29 11.01
C GLN A 243 -5.71 -33.90 9.96
N ALA A 244 -5.48 -33.62 8.67
CA ALA A 244 -6.27 -34.20 7.58
C ALA A 244 -6.07 -35.72 7.39
N GLU A 245 -4.92 -36.26 7.82
CA GLU A 245 -4.66 -37.71 7.82
C GLU A 245 -5.29 -38.45 9.02
N GLN A 246 -5.77 -37.72 10.04
CA GLN A 246 -6.39 -38.26 11.25
C GLN A 246 -7.93 -38.19 11.24
N GLU A 247 -8.53 -37.54 10.25
CA GLU A 247 -9.97 -37.48 9.97
C GLU A 247 -10.38 -38.49 8.89
#